data_AF-A0A1I8Q730-F1
#
_entry.id   AF-A0A1I8Q730-F1
#
_cell.length_a   1.000
_cell.length_b   1.000
_cell.length_c   1.000
_cell.angle_alpha   90.00
_cell.angle_beta   90.00
_cell.angle_gamma   90.00
#
_symmetry.space_group_name_H-M   'P 1'
#
loop_
_entity.id
_entity.type
_entity.pdbx_description
1 polymer ?
#
loop_
_entity_poly.entity_id
_entity_poly.type
_entity_poly.pdbx_seq_one_letter_code
_entity_poly.pdbx_strand_id
1 'polypeptide(L)'
;MHIKQLETMLENQTIHEKLAWAETDNSSDSLSHAQESVPPTVCHEFQAARLFLSHFGFLTFEERNPNSPAESLGSPPQRPLIVLDTKRTNFAAELNSLDKLSARTYDTVHVFYVKAGQSTAEEIVGNMNEENLRTLDPHFGNMLMTLGWPVNIKEHSGWSGLVSTSWFLKSNTTKTEDKTHNHQLPSDMRFNGESKVLYWADVSSEIAFVVPTEWNLHSDIDGCCHSSSGDSANVWSRTSVDVTNLNEANKNSTQRSRNLSLELDKNKDPIPPTRRKANAMKPALLSQPPAKIFLVWLESFEDLLSFPIEELLPYTKTGEEANILQLPRAADVHVIFIHALQSGLLRVKLQGPPGRMSFATPLVDGMVLSRRVVGNLVRQTAHNMAKRRRLDNDNFQPPHVRRRLKVQDIVQKYKMDLSEPELLAHLFKSSF
;
A
#
# COMPACT_ATOMS: atom_id res chain seq x y z
N MET A 1 14.96 -26.65 -44.70
CA MET A 1 15.88 -26.98 -43.58
C MET A 1 15.44 -26.33 -42.26
N HIS A 2 15.02 -25.06 -42.27
CA HIS A 2 14.61 -24.32 -41.07
C HIS A 2 13.32 -24.80 -40.36
N ILE A 3 12.31 -25.28 -41.09
CA ILE A 3 11.03 -25.70 -40.49
C ILE A 3 11.21 -26.95 -39.61
N LYS A 4 11.99 -27.94 -40.08
CA LYS A 4 12.28 -29.14 -39.30
C LYS A 4 13.07 -28.82 -38.02
N GLN A 5 14.01 -27.87 -38.08
CA GLN A 5 14.72 -27.42 -36.87
C GLN A 5 13.78 -26.75 -35.87
N LEU A 6 12.81 -25.95 -36.35
CA LEU A 6 11.81 -25.31 -35.50
C LEU A 6 10.88 -26.35 -34.85
N GLU A 7 10.43 -27.34 -35.61
CA GLU A 7 9.63 -28.47 -35.10
C GLU A 7 10.39 -29.23 -34.01
N THR A 8 11.67 -29.55 -34.25
CA THR A 8 12.51 -30.23 -33.24
C THR A 8 12.73 -29.37 -31.99
N MET A 9 12.88 -28.04 -32.14
CA MET A 9 13.00 -27.14 -30.99
C MET A 9 11.69 -27.06 -30.18
N LEU A 10 10.54 -26.99 -30.84
CA LEU A 10 9.22 -27.00 -30.19
C LEU A 10 8.96 -28.32 -29.46
N GLU A 11 9.33 -29.44 -30.07
CA GLU A 11 9.18 -30.76 -29.47
C GLU A 11 10.09 -30.94 -28.25
N ASN A 12 11.36 -30.54 -28.35
CA ASN A 12 12.29 -30.52 -27.22
C ASN A 12 11.82 -29.57 -26.10
N GLN A 13 11.30 -28.40 -26.45
CA GLN A 13 10.73 -27.47 -25.48
C GLN A 13 9.53 -28.11 -24.75
N THR A 14 8.63 -28.76 -25.48
CA THR A 14 7.46 -29.46 -24.91
C THR A 14 7.89 -30.58 -23.95
N ILE A 15 8.96 -31.31 -24.27
CA ILE A 15 9.53 -32.36 -23.41
C ILE A 15 10.13 -31.74 -22.15
N HIS A 16 10.92 -30.67 -22.27
CA HIS A 16 11.49 -29.97 -21.12
C HIS A 16 10.40 -29.37 -20.23
N GLU A 17 9.32 -28.86 -20.81
CA GLU A 17 8.16 -28.37 -20.07
C GLU A 17 7.50 -29.50 -19.28
N LYS A 18 7.23 -30.67 -19.89
CA LYS A 18 6.68 -31.84 -19.17
C LYS A 18 7.58 -32.33 -18.04
N LEU A 19 8.90 -32.34 -18.23
CA LEU A 19 9.86 -32.72 -17.20
C LEU A 19 9.88 -31.71 -16.04
N ALA A 20 9.84 -30.41 -16.35
CA ALA A 20 9.76 -29.37 -15.34
C ALA A 20 8.47 -29.44 -14.50
N TRP A 21 7.35 -29.87 -15.08
CA TRP A 21 6.10 -30.12 -14.35
C TRP A 21 6.27 -31.28 -13.35
N ALA A 22 6.78 -32.42 -13.83
CA ALA A 22 6.99 -33.59 -12.97
C ALA A 22 7.98 -33.32 -11.82
N GLU A 23 8.97 -32.46 -12.05
CA GLU A 23 9.92 -32.04 -11.02
C GLU A 23 9.29 -31.06 -10.01
N THR A 24 8.33 -30.24 -10.44
CA THR A 24 7.65 -29.27 -9.56
C THR A 24 6.61 -29.95 -8.66
N ASP A 25 5.91 -30.99 -9.16
CA ASP A 25 4.95 -31.76 -8.36
C ASP A 25 5.63 -32.64 -7.29
N ASN A 26 6.88 -33.04 -7.51
CA ASN A 26 7.64 -33.90 -6.59
C ASN A 26 8.64 -33.15 -5.69
N SER A 27 8.86 -31.87 -5.93
CA SER A 27 9.80 -31.08 -5.14
C SER A 27 9.10 -30.54 -3.88
N SER A 28 9.32 -31.20 -2.74
CA SER A 28 8.99 -30.65 -1.42
C SER A 28 9.79 -29.40 -1.03
N ASP A 29 10.87 -29.08 -1.76
CA ASP A 29 11.87 -28.08 -1.36
C ASP A 29 11.91 -26.76 -2.16
N SER A 30 11.18 -26.62 -3.27
CA SER A 30 11.26 -25.41 -4.12
C SER A 30 10.12 -24.40 -3.96
N LEU A 31 9.21 -24.61 -3.00
CA LEU A 31 8.05 -23.73 -2.77
C LEU A 31 7.72 -23.44 -1.29
N SER A 32 8.48 -23.96 -0.33
CA SER A 32 8.45 -23.33 1.00
C SER A 32 9.07 -21.95 0.82
N HIS A 33 8.41 -20.90 1.31
CA HIS A 33 8.90 -19.53 1.33
C HIS A 33 10.43 -19.49 1.31
N ALA A 34 11.03 -18.70 0.41
CA ALA A 34 12.35 -18.14 0.71
C ALA A 34 12.23 -17.63 2.14
N GLN A 35 12.90 -18.32 3.07
CA GLN A 35 12.57 -18.34 4.48
C GLN A 35 12.90 -16.96 5.02
N GLU A 36 11.96 -16.04 4.87
CA GLU A 36 12.15 -14.66 5.25
C GLU A 36 12.35 -14.68 6.75
N SER A 37 13.45 -14.06 7.18
CA SER A 37 13.99 -14.19 8.52
C SER A 37 12.89 -14.02 9.56
N VAL A 38 12.62 -15.07 10.32
CA VAL A 38 11.64 -15.01 11.42
C VAL A 38 12.22 -14.05 12.47
N PRO A 39 11.52 -12.95 12.81
CA PRO A 39 12.01 -12.02 13.81
C PRO A 39 12.22 -12.77 15.14
N PRO A 40 13.34 -12.54 15.83
CA PRO A 40 13.62 -13.23 17.09
C PRO A 40 12.55 -12.89 18.13
N THR A 41 12.26 -13.85 19.01
CA THR A 41 11.33 -13.64 20.11
C THR A 41 11.88 -12.60 21.08
N VAL A 42 11.03 -11.67 21.53
CA VAL A 42 11.42 -10.63 22.48
C VAL A 42 11.85 -11.31 23.78
N CYS A 43 13.16 -11.34 24.05
CA CYS A 43 13.70 -12.09 25.20
C CYS A 43 13.42 -11.40 26.54
N HIS A 44 13.34 -10.06 26.58
CA HIS A 44 13.07 -9.29 27.80
C HIS A 44 12.35 -7.96 27.47
N GLU A 45 11.50 -7.48 28.38
CA GLU A 45 10.88 -6.13 28.37
C GLU A 45 11.91 -5.02 28.65
N PHE A 46 13.11 -5.15 28.09
CA PHE A 46 14.16 -4.16 28.25
C PHE A 46 13.87 -2.99 27.31
N GLN A 47 13.98 -1.76 27.82
CA GLN A 47 13.83 -0.53 27.04
C GLN A 47 15.06 -0.31 26.14
N ALA A 48 15.36 -1.27 25.26
CA ALA A 48 16.40 -1.16 24.24
C ALA A 48 16.23 0.12 23.42
N ALA A 49 14.99 0.56 23.22
CA ALA A 49 14.69 1.84 22.60
C ALA A 49 15.32 3.04 23.34
N ARG A 50 15.29 3.10 24.68
CA ARG A 50 15.90 4.22 25.43
C ARG A 50 17.42 4.20 25.36
N LEU A 51 18.02 3.01 25.49
CA LEU A 51 19.46 2.81 25.32
C LEU A 51 19.92 3.19 23.92
N PHE A 52 19.19 2.75 22.90
CA PHE A 52 19.42 3.11 21.50
C PHE A 52 19.32 4.63 21.32
N LEU A 53 18.21 5.25 21.75
CA LEU A 53 18.04 6.69 21.61
C LEU A 53 19.15 7.46 22.33
N SER A 54 19.58 7.01 23.52
CA SER A 54 20.69 7.64 24.25
C SER A 54 22.03 7.47 23.54
N HIS A 55 22.36 6.25 23.10
CA HIS A 55 23.63 5.95 22.44
C HIS A 55 23.80 6.68 21.09
N PHE A 56 22.69 6.86 20.37
CA PHE A 56 22.68 7.61 19.11
C PHE A 56 22.48 9.13 19.30
N GLY A 57 22.44 9.62 20.54
CA GLY A 57 22.30 11.04 20.84
C GLY A 57 20.90 11.63 20.62
N PHE A 58 19.89 10.79 20.37
CA PHE A 58 18.48 11.20 20.28
C PHE A 58 17.81 11.41 21.65
N LEU A 59 18.40 10.87 22.71
CA LEU A 59 17.98 11.06 24.10
C LEU A 59 19.19 11.47 24.94
N THR A 60 19.52 12.75 24.89
CA THR A 60 20.56 13.36 25.72
C THR A 60 19.94 14.30 26.74
N PHE A 61 20.53 14.38 27.94
CA PHE A 61 20.18 15.39 28.93
C PHE A 61 20.93 16.71 28.70
N GLU A 62 21.58 16.88 27.53
CA GLU A 62 22.70 17.80 27.30
C GLU A 62 22.64 19.04 28.19
N GLU A 63 23.58 19.08 29.15
CA GLU A 63 23.91 20.26 29.92
C GLU A 63 24.26 21.36 28.91
N ARG A 64 23.46 22.42 28.93
CA ARG A 64 23.69 23.67 28.22
C ARG A 64 25.18 23.98 28.17
N ASN A 65 25.80 23.98 26.99
CA ASN A 65 27.19 24.39 26.85
C ASN A 65 27.20 25.90 26.56
N PRO A 66 27.47 26.76 27.57
CA PRO A 66 27.42 28.22 27.42
C PRO A 66 28.40 28.77 26.37
N ASN A 67 29.32 27.94 25.87
CA ASN A 67 30.31 28.30 24.86
C ASN A 67 30.01 27.71 23.47
N SER A 68 28.83 27.13 23.25
CA SER A 68 28.45 26.56 21.94
C SER A 68 28.20 27.67 20.90
N PRO A 69 28.90 27.67 19.75
CA PRO A 69 28.65 28.65 18.69
C PRO A 69 27.25 28.55 18.08
N ALA A 70 26.53 27.44 18.25
CA ALA A 70 25.15 27.28 17.79
C ALA A 70 24.16 28.12 18.62
N GLU A 71 24.41 28.34 19.91
CA GLU A 71 23.57 29.23 20.75
C GLU A 71 23.81 30.71 20.41
N SER A 72 25.04 31.05 19.99
CA SER A 72 25.40 32.42 19.59
C SER A 72 24.73 32.89 18.29
N LEU A 73 24.24 31.96 17.45
CA LEU A 73 23.54 32.24 16.20
C LEU A 73 22.00 32.40 16.35
N GLY A 74 21.48 32.40 17.58
CA GLY A 74 20.06 32.68 17.84
C GLY A 74 19.08 31.56 17.46
N SER A 75 19.56 30.36 17.15
CA SER A 75 18.69 29.18 17.12
C SER A 75 18.27 28.83 18.56
N PRO A 76 16.97 28.78 18.88
CA PRO A 76 16.54 28.45 20.23
C PRO A 76 17.07 27.06 20.61
N PRO A 77 17.59 26.86 21.83
CA PRO A 77 18.04 25.56 22.28
C PRO A 77 16.86 24.60 22.18
N GLN A 78 16.98 23.58 21.34
CA GLN A 78 15.98 22.51 21.25
C GLN A 78 16.00 21.81 22.61
N ARG A 79 14.98 22.03 23.45
CA ARG A 79 14.86 21.28 24.71
C ARG A 79 14.76 19.79 24.35
N PRO A 80 15.68 18.93 24.82
CA PRO A 80 15.70 17.53 24.40
C PRO A 80 14.47 16.76 24.90
N LEU A 81 13.85 17.23 25.99
CA LEU A 81 12.66 16.63 26.57
C LEU A 81 11.58 17.69 26.81
N ILE A 82 10.35 17.37 26.42
CA ILE A 82 9.17 18.20 26.62
C ILE A 82 8.13 17.37 27.37
N VAL A 83 7.66 17.87 28.52
CA VAL A 83 6.57 17.23 29.26
C VAL A 83 5.25 17.58 28.60
N LEU A 84 4.41 16.56 28.42
CA LEU A 84 3.07 16.69 27.87
C LEU A 84 2.03 16.57 28.99
N ASP A 85 1.01 17.43 28.94
CA ASP A 85 -0.14 17.40 29.83
C ASP A 85 -1.11 16.29 29.41
N THR A 86 -0.96 15.12 30.03
CA THR A 86 -1.77 13.94 29.75
C THR A 86 -3.21 14.03 30.27
N LYS A 87 -3.52 15.03 31.12
CA LYS A 87 -4.85 15.21 31.72
C LYS A 87 -5.79 16.01 30.83
N ARG A 88 -5.28 16.71 29.82
CA ARG A 88 -6.11 17.43 28.86
C ARG A 88 -7.03 16.48 28.13
N THR A 89 -8.26 16.93 27.91
CA THR A 89 -9.25 16.20 27.13
C THR A 89 -8.70 15.88 25.73
N ASN A 90 -9.12 14.75 25.19
CA ASN A 90 -8.73 14.24 23.87
C ASN A 90 -7.25 13.82 23.70
N PHE A 91 -6.35 13.99 24.68
CA PHE A 91 -4.95 13.57 24.53
C PHE A 91 -4.82 12.08 24.15
N ALA A 92 -5.54 11.21 24.86
CA ALA A 92 -5.55 9.77 24.58
C ALA A 92 -6.12 9.44 23.19
N ALA A 93 -7.12 10.18 22.72
CA ALA A 93 -7.70 9.99 21.39
C ALA A 93 -6.72 10.42 20.28
N GLU A 94 -5.99 11.52 20.48
CA GLU A 94 -4.94 12.00 19.57
C GLU A 94 -3.76 11.04 19.50
N LEU A 95 -3.38 10.44 20.64
CA LEU A 95 -2.34 9.41 20.71
C LEU A 95 -2.79 8.12 19.99
N ASN A 96 -4.02 7.69 20.20
CA ASN A 96 -4.60 6.56 19.47
C ASN A 96 -4.67 6.84 17.94
N SER A 97 -4.97 8.08 17.55
CA SER A 97 -4.90 8.50 16.15
C SER A 97 -3.48 8.45 15.59
N LEU A 98 -2.47 8.86 16.38
CA LEU A 98 -1.06 8.73 16.02
C LEU A 98 -0.64 7.27 15.84
N ASP A 99 -1.08 6.37 16.72
CA ASP A 99 -0.74 4.95 16.63
C ASP A 99 -1.36 4.26 15.41
N LYS A 100 -2.55 4.71 14.99
CA LYS A 100 -3.19 4.28 13.74
C LYS A 100 -2.53 4.84 12.47
N LEU A 101 -1.59 5.79 12.58
CA LEU A 101 -0.84 6.25 11.40
C LEU A 101 0.20 5.20 11.01
N SER A 102 0.05 4.65 9.80
CA SER A 102 1.02 3.71 9.24
C SER A 102 2.46 4.26 9.27
N ALA A 103 3.41 3.38 9.56
CA ALA A 103 4.83 3.65 9.45
C ALA A 103 5.37 3.43 8.03
N ARG A 104 4.62 2.72 7.18
CA ARG A 104 4.99 2.29 5.83
C ARG A 104 4.01 2.82 4.80
N THR A 105 4.40 2.83 3.54
CA THR A 105 3.40 3.00 2.47
C THR A 105 2.61 1.70 2.36
N TYR A 106 1.30 1.79 2.18
CA TYR A 106 0.44 0.62 2.09
C TYR A 106 -0.39 0.69 0.81
N ASP A 107 -0.69 -0.48 0.25
CA ASP A 107 -1.42 -0.63 -1.00
C ASP A 107 -2.36 -1.84 -0.96
N THR A 108 -3.43 -1.81 -1.73
CA THR A 108 -4.36 -2.94 -1.88
C THR A 108 -4.44 -3.39 -3.33
N VAL A 109 -4.29 -4.69 -3.56
CA VAL A 109 -4.53 -5.34 -4.85
C VAL A 109 -5.77 -6.22 -4.72
N HIS A 110 -6.76 -6.00 -5.56
CA HIS A 110 -7.99 -6.79 -5.56
C HIS A 110 -7.87 -7.93 -6.57
N VAL A 111 -8.05 -9.16 -6.12
CA VAL A 111 -7.85 -10.36 -6.94
C VAL A 111 -9.20 -10.93 -7.35
N PHE A 112 -9.40 -11.10 -8.65
CA PHE A 112 -10.62 -11.64 -9.23
C PHE A 112 -10.32 -12.92 -10.01
N TYR A 113 -11.28 -13.84 -10.00
CA TYR A 113 -11.26 -15.05 -10.80
C TYR A 113 -12.43 -15.01 -11.79
N VAL A 114 -12.13 -15.19 -13.08
CA VAL A 114 -13.12 -15.17 -14.15
C VAL A 114 -13.14 -16.53 -14.83
N LYS A 115 -14.28 -17.22 -14.72
CA LYS A 115 -14.54 -18.45 -15.48
C LYS A 115 -14.81 -18.12 -16.95
N ALA A 116 -14.58 -19.09 -17.81
CA ALA A 116 -14.76 -18.94 -19.25
C ALA A 116 -16.16 -18.38 -19.61
N GLY A 117 -16.19 -17.23 -20.27
CA GLY A 117 -17.41 -16.58 -20.77
C GLY A 117 -18.17 -15.73 -19.75
N GLN A 118 -17.67 -15.59 -18.52
CA GLN A 118 -18.28 -14.68 -17.53
C GLN A 118 -18.01 -13.22 -17.91
N SER A 119 -19.01 -12.36 -17.71
CA SER A 119 -18.94 -10.94 -18.07
C SER A 119 -19.60 -9.99 -17.08
N THR A 120 -20.27 -10.51 -16.05
CA THR A 120 -20.94 -9.70 -15.02
C THR A 120 -20.17 -9.73 -13.71
N ALA A 121 -20.23 -8.64 -12.94
CA ALA A 121 -19.54 -8.57 -11.64
C ALA A 121 -20.04 -9.61 -10.64
N GLU A 122 -21.35 -9.86 -10.60
CA GLU A 122 -21.99 -10.80 -9.67
C GLU A 122 -21.46 -12.23 -9.87
N GLU A 123 -21.37 -12.69 -11.11
CA GLU A 123 -20.82 -14.01 -11.45
C GLU A 123 -19.34 -14.16 -11.06
N ILE A 124 -18.55 -13.12 -11.33
CA ILE A 124 -17.10 -13.10 -11.06
C ILE A 124 -16.84 -13.14 -9.55
N VAL A 125 -17.55 -12.33 -8.77
CA VAL A 125 -17.42 -12.28 -7.31
C VAL A 125 -17.98 -13.55 -6.66
N GLY A 126 -19.08 -14.10 -7.19
CA GLY A 126 -19.70 -15.33 -6.72
C GLY A 126 -18.84 -16.59 -6.89
N ASN A 127 -17.81 -16.56 -7.73
CA ASN A 127 -16.85 -17.67 -7.86
C ASN A 127 -16.10 -17.99 -6.56
N MET A 128 -15.99 -17.01 -5.65
CA MET A 128 -15.30 -17.17 -4.37
C MET A 128 -16.21 -17.67 -3.23
N ASN A 129 -17.47 -17.99 -3.54
CA ASN A 129 -18.37 -18.64 -2.59
C ASN A 129 -17.98 -20.12 -2.38
N GLU A 130 -18.22 -20.67 -1.19
CA GLU A 130 -17.74 -21.99 -0.77
C GLU A 130 -18.13 -23.13 -1.73
N GLU A 131 -19.31 -23.03 -2.35
CA GLU A 131 -19.84 -23.98 -3.32
C GLU A 131 -19.01 -24.04 -4.61
N ASN A 132 -18.46 -22.91 -5.04
CA ASN A 132 -17.77 -22.74 -6.31
C ASN A 132 -16.27 -23.02 -6.22
N LEU A 133 -15.67 -22.97 -5.01
CA LEU A 133 -14.22 -23.12 -4.82
C LEU A 133 -13.66 -24.43 -5.40
N ARG A 134 -14.44 -25.52 -5.38
CA ARG A 134 -14.04 -26.84 -5.91
C ARG A 134 -13.97 -26.89 -7.43
N THR A 135 -14.62 -25.94 -8.11
CA THR A 135 -14.71 -25.87 -9.57
C THR A 135 -13.66 -24.95 -10.19
N LEU A 136 -12.89 -24.25 -9.36
CA LEU A 136 -11.85 -23.32 -9.81
C LEU A 136 -10.65 -24.08 -10.37
N ASP A 137 -9.92 -23.42 -11.26
CA ASP A 137 -8.64 -23.88 -11.78
C ASP A 137 -7.69 -24.14 -10.59
N PRO A 138 -7.16 -25.36 -10.43
CA PRO A 138 -6.22 -25.70 -9.36
C PRO A 138 -5.00 -24.78 -9.30
N HIS A 139 -4.61 -24.21 -10.45
CA HIS A 139 -3.46 -23.32 -10.56
C HIS A 139 -3.68 -21.94 -9.92
N PHE A 140 -4.94 -21.50 -9.82
CA PHE A 140 -5.26 -20.21 -9.23
C PHE A 140 -4.91 -20.16 -7.74
N GLY A 141 -5.29 -21.19 -6.98
CA GLY A 141 -4.95 -21.30 -5.56
C GLY A 141 -3.44 -21.27 -5.32
N ASN A 142 -2.69 -22.00 -6.16
CA ASN A 142 -1.22 -21.98 -6.10
C ASN A 142 -0.67 -20.58 -6.40
N MET A 143 -1.20 -19.89 -7.42
CA MET A 143 -0.78 -18.52 -7.74
C MET A 143 -1.08 -17.55 -6.60
N LEU A 144 -2.28 -17.60 -6.01
CA LEU A 144 -2.67 -16.80 -4.84
C LEU A 144 -1.65 -16.93 -3.70
N MET A 145 -1.27 -18.16 -3.36
CA MET A 145 -0.31 -18.42 -2.29
C MET A 145 1.11 -17.91 -2.60
N THR A 146 1.44 -17.64 -3.87
CA THR A 146 2.71 -16.99 -4.21
C THR A 146 2.72 -15.49 -3.95
N LEU A 147 1.57 -14.83 -3.72
CA LEU A 147 1.45 -13.38 -3.60
C LEU A 147 1.88 -12.85 -2.22
N GLY A 148 1.67 -13.61 -1.15
CA GLY A 148 1.99 -13.20 0.21
C GLY A 148 1.65 -14.26 1.26
N TRP A 149 1.75 -13.89 2.53
CA TRP A 149 1.42 -14.71 3.68
C TRP A 149 -0.08 -14.63 4.01
N PRO A 150 -0.78 -15.74 4.21
CA PRO A 150 -2.13 -15.70 4.77
C PRO A 150 -2.06 -15.23 6.22
N VAL A 151 -2.76 -14.15 6.56
CA VAL A 151 -2.81 -13.61 7.93
C VAL A 151 -4.24 -13.45 8.42
N ASN A 152 -4.46 -13.70 9.71
CA ASN A 152 -5.73 -13.42 10.37
C ASN A 152 -5.79 -11.95 10.79
N ILE A 153 -6.83 -11.25 10.38
CA ILE A 153 -6.99 -9.81 10.57
C ILE A 153 -7.08 -9.45 12.06
N LYS A 154 -7.70 -10.30 12.89
CA LYS A 154 -7.80 -10.07 14.35
C LYS A 154 -6.44 -10.06 15.04
N GLU A 155 -5.45 -10.72 14.46
CA GLU A 155 -4.11 -10.86 15.03
C GLU A 155 -3.07 -10.02 14.31
N HIS A 156 -3.44 -9.38 13.20
CA HIS A 156 -2.53 -8.67 12.32
C HIS A 156 -2.50 -7.17 12.64
N SER A 157 -1.30 -6.60 12.75
CA SER A 157 -1.09 -5.19 13.10
C SER A 157 -0.75 -4.29 11.90
N GLY A 158 -0.65 -4.84 10.69
CA GLY A 158 -0.36 -4.10 9.46
C GLY A 158 -1.61 -3.72 8.68
N TRP A 159 -1.42 -3.35 7.41
CA TRP A 159 -2.50 -3.08 6.48
C TRP A 159 -3.30 -4.35 6.11
N SER A 160 -4.60 -4.35 6.39
CA SER A 160 -5.52 -5.47 6.14
C SER A 160 -6.32 -5.34 4.82
N GLY A 161 -6.17 -4.22 4.11
CA GLY A 161 -7.01 -3.86 2.96
C GLY A 161 -8.17 -2.94 3.30
N LEU A 162 -8.48 -2.74 4.59
CA LEU A 162 -9.52 -1.85 5.09
C LEU A 162 -9.00 -0.95 6.20
N VAL A 163 -9.29 0.35 6.14
CA VAL A 163 -8.90 1.32 7.18
C VAL A 163 -9.50 0.95 8.54
N SER A 164 -10.72 0.43 8.55
CA SER A 164 -11.45 0.06 9.78
C SER A 164 -10.85 -1.11 10.54
N THR A 165 -10.05 -1.96 9.90
CA THR A 165 -9.46 -3.17 10.50
C THR A 165 -7.93 -3.18 10.50
N SER A 166 -7.29 -2.08 10.06
CA SER A 166 -5.83 -1.95 9.98
C SER A 166 -5.21 -1.27 11.20
N TRP A 167 -3.94 -1.58 11.48
CA TRP A 167 -3.12 -0.95 12.52
C TRP A 167 -3.72 -0.98 13.95
N PHE A 168 -4.42 -2.07 14.28
CA PHE A 168 -4.87 -2.31 15.65
C PHE A 168 -3.80 -3.04 16.45
N LEU A 169 -3.50 -2.53 17.64
CA LEU A 169 -2.68 -3.24 18.62
C LEU A 169 -3.53 -4.32 19.29
N LYS A 170 -2.95 -5.50 19.46
CA LYS A 170 -3.52 -6.58 20.27
C LYS A 170 -3.79 -6.06 21.68
N SER A 171 -5.04 -6.11 22.14
CA SER A 171 -5.27 -6.31 23.57
C SER A 171 -4.84 -7.74 23.88
N ASN A 172 -3.94 -7.95 24.84
CA ASN A 172 -3.56 -9.29 25.30
C ASN A 172 -4.77 -10.00 25.94
N THR A 173 -5.71 -10.48 25.14
CA THR A 173 -6.62 -11.54 25.54
C THR A 173 -5.84 -12.84 25.42
N THR A 174 -5.82 -13.55 26.54
CA THR A 174 -5.10 -14.80 26.79
C THR A 174 -5.15 -15.76 25.60
N LYS A 175 -3.97 -16.15 25.13
CA LYS A 175 -3.77 -17.23 24.15
C LYS A 175 -4.42 -18.51 24.67
N THR A 176 -5.55 -18.92 24.11
CA THR A 176 -5.79 -20.35 23.90
C THR A 176 -5.07 -20.72 22.61
N GLU A 177 -3.88 -21.30 22.77
CA GLU A 177 -3.10 -21.81 21.66
C GLU A 177 -3.78 -23.06 21.08
N ASP A 178 -4.50 -22.90 19.98
CA ASP A 178 -4.63 -23.97 19.00
C ASP A 178 -3.64 -23.70 17.87
N LYS A 179 -2.37 -24.02 18.13
CA LYS A 179 -1.34 -24.14 17.07
C LYS A 179 -1.65 -25.38 16.25
N THR A 180 -2.63 -25.31 15.37
CA THR A 180 -2.73 -26.23 14.24
C THR A 180 -1.96 -25.64 13.07
N HIS A 181 -0.65 -25.88 13.05
CA HIS A 181 0.12 -25.85 11.79
C HIS A 181 -0.34 -27.03 10.92
N ASN A 182 -1.55 -26.95 10.37
CA ASN A 182 -1.96 -27.86 9.32
C ASN A 182 -1.51 -27.28 7.98
N HIS A 183 -0.35 -27.75 7.52
CA HIS A 183 0.03 -27.77 6.11
C HIS A 183 -0.87 -28.75 5.35
N GLN A 184 -2.17 -28.46 5.29
CA GLN A 184 -3.10 -29.06 4.33
C GLN A 184 -3.51 -27.94 3.38
N LEU A 185 -3.63 -28.25 2.09
CA LEU A 185 -4.09 -27.34 1.03
C LEU A 185 -5.17 -26.37 1.54
N PRO A 186 -5.16 -25.09 1.13
CA PRO A 186 -6.08 -24.10 1.66
C PRO A 186 -7.51 -24.45 1.21
N SER A 187 -8.25 -25.17 2.04
CA SER A 187 -9.70 -25.33 1.90
C SER A 187 -10.43 -24.00 2.10
N ASP A 188 -9.71 -22.96 2.54
CA ASP A 188 -10.23 -21.64 2.83
C ASP A 188 -9.44 -20.58 2.04
N MET A 189 -9.85 -20.35 0.79
CA MET A 189 -9.35 -19.25 -0.06
C MET A 189 -10.06 -17.91 0.21
N ARG A 190 -10.75 -17.80 1.36
CA ARG A 190 -11.55 -16.63 1.73
C ARG A 190 -10.65 -15.49 2.23
N PHE A 191 -9.96 -14.84 1.31
CA PHE A 191 -9.10 -13.68 1.58
C PHE A 191 -9.83 -12.35 1.34
N ASN A 192 -11.08 -12.25 1.78
CA ASN A 192 -11.98 -11.13 1.47
C ASN A 192 -11.77 -9.86 2.33
N GLY A 193 -10.81 -9.88 3.25
CA GLY A 193 -10.58 -8.75 4.17
C GLY A 193 -11.50 -8.71 5.40
N GLU A 194 -12.36 -9.72 5.60
CA GLU A 194 -13.20 -9.85 6.81
C GLU A 194 -12.44 -10.59 7.93
N SER A 195 -11.94 -11.79 7.63
CA SER A 195 -11.23 -12.64 8.59
C SER A 195 -9.77 -12.84 8.22
N LYS A 196 -9.48 -12.98 6.93
CA LYS A 196 -8.15 -13.25 6.40
C LYS A 196 -7.84 -12.36 5.20
N VAL A 197 -6.55 -12.11 5.01
CA VAL A 197 -6.01 -11.44 3.84
C VAL A 197 -4.66 -12.07 3.49
N LEU A 198 -4.27 -11.99 2.22
CA LEU A 198 -2.91 -12.31 1.80
C LEU A 198 -2.06 -11.06 1.93
N TYR A 199 -1.10 -11.09 2.85
CA TYR A 199 -0.30 -9.94 3.23
C TYR A 199 1.14 -10.08 2.74
N TRP A 200 1.72 -8.99 2.25
CA TRP A 200 3.14 -8.90 1.99
C TRP A 200 3.69 -7.56 2.50
N ALA A 201 4.93 -7.54 2.96
CA ALA A 201 5.59 -6.31 3.36
C ALA A 201 7.10 -6.40 3.20
N ASP A 202 7.72 -5.24 3.04
CA ASP A 202 9.16 -5.05 3.16
C ASP A 202 9.47 -4.03 4.27
N VAL A 203 10.68 -3.47 4.27
CA VAL A 203 11.13 -2.49 5.27
C VAL A 203 10.27 -1.21 5.26
N SER A 204 9.74 -0.81 4.11
CA SER A 204 9.14 0.50 3.85
C SER A 204 7.70 0.46 3.33
N SER A 205 7.23 -0.70 2.88
CA SER A 205 5.98 -0.87 2.15
C SER A 205 5.22 -2.12 2.58
N GLU A 206 3.89 -2.09 2.45
CA GLU A 206 2.97 -3.19 2.74
C GLU A 206 1.94 -3.31 1.60
N ILE A 207 1.54 -4.53 1.26
CA ILE A 207 0.53 -4.82 0.24
C ILE A 207 -0.45 -5.84 0.81
N ALA A 208 -1.73 -5.51 0.78
CA ALA A 208 -2.82 -6.44 1.06
C ALA A 208 -3.43 -6.93 -0.26
N PHE A 209 -3.44 -8.24 -0.47
CA PHE A 209 -4.14 -8.89 -1.55
C PHE A 209 -5.50 -9.38 -1.04
N VAL A 210 -6.56 -8.71 -1.51
CA VAL A 210 -7.94 -8.97 -1.12
C VAL A 210 -8.63 -9.69 -2.27
N VAL A 211 -9.30 -10.79 -1.98
CA VAL A 211 -10.12 -11.57 -2.93
C VAL A 211 -11.59 -11.25 -2.64
N PRO A 212 -12.22 -10.32 -3.38
CA PRO A 212 -13.54 -9.83 -3.01
C PRO A 212 -14.63 -10.91 -3.11
N THR A 213 -15.57 -10.85 -2.18
CA THR A 213 -16.83 -11.63 -2.18
C THR A 213 -18.03 -10.68 -2.08
N GLU A 214 -19.25 -11.22 -2.08
CA GLU A 214 -20.48 -10.42 -1.90
C GLU A 214 -20.46 -9.54 -0.64
N TRP A 215 -19.74 -9.98 0.41
CA TRP A 215 -19.52 -9.22 1.64
C TRP A 215 -18.95 -7.82 1.38
N ASN A 216 -18.04 -7.69 0.40
CA ASN A 216 -17.36 -6.43 0.13
C ASN A 216 -18.31 -5.36 -0.45
N LEU A 217 -19.43 -5.77 -1.07
CA LEU A 217 -20.45 -4.84 -1.57
C LEU A 217 -21.21 -4.16 -0.43
N HIS A 218 -21.47 -4.89 0.66
CA HIS A 218 -22.32 -4.46 1.78
C HIS A 218 -21.57 -3.69 2.88
N SER A 219 -20.27 -3.50 2.74
CA SER A 219 -19.41 -2.83 3.74
C SER A 219 -19.70 -1.32 3.95
N ASP A 220 -20.78 -0.78 3.38
CA ASP A 220 -21.31 0.54 3.72
C ASP A 220 -21.89 0.61 5.16
N ILE A 221 -22.07 -0.53 5.83
CA ILE A 221 -22.45 -0.61 7.26
C ILE A 221 -21.18 -0.71 8.12
N ASP A 222 -20.51 0.42 8.28
CA ASP A 222 -19.87 0.90 9.52
C ASP A 222 -19.03 2.14 9.18
N GLY A 223 -19.69 3.14 8.62
CA GLY A 223 -19.36 4.52 8.97
C GLY A 223 -19.62 4.70 10.47
N CYS A 224 -18.70 4.24 11.31
CA CYS A 224 -18.72 4.53 12.74
C CYS A 224 -18.27 5.99 12.94
N CYS A 225 -19.14 6.91 12.53
CA CYS A 225 -19.15 8.31 12.90
C CYS A 225 -20.59 8.76 13.20
N HIS A 226 -21.26 8.01 14.06
CA HIS A 226 -22.45 8.49 14.78
C HIS A 226 -22.23 8.39 16.28
N SER A 227 -21.37 9.27 16.80
CA SER A 227 -21.53 9.92 18.11
C SER A 227 -20.35 10.84 18.42
N SER A 228 -20.41 12.07 17.90
CA SER A 228 -20.14 13.33 18.63
C SER A 228 -19.91 14.44 17.61
N SER A 229 -20.77 15.44 17.66
CA SER A 229 -20.59 16.73 17.01
C SER A 229 -19.24 17.30 17.45
N GLY A 230 -18.25 17.20 16.57
CA GLY A 230 -16.87 17.55 16.84
C GLY A 230 -16.09 17.44 15.54
N ASP A 231 -16.33 18.42 14.67
CA ASP A 231 -15.53 18.89 13.54
C ASP A 231 -14.19 18.16 13.35
N SER A 232 -14.26 16.96 12.77
CA SER A 232 -13.09 16.15 12.40
C SER A 232 -12.93 16.21 10.89
N ALA A 233 -12.84 17.44 10.39
CA ALA A 233 -12.24 17.69 9.10
C ALA A 233 -10.76 17.31 9.20
N ASN A 234 -10.30 16.40 8.34
CA ASN A 234 -8.87 16.21 8.13
C ASN A 234 -8.25 17.56 7.72
N VAL A 235 -7.56 18.21 8.67
CA VAL A 235 -7.00 19.59 8.59
C VAL A 235 -5.92 19.75 7.49
N TRP A 236 -5.64 18.72 6.70
CA TRP A 236 -4.56 18.74 5.71
C TRP A 236 -4.95 19.33 4.35
N SER A 237 -6.22 19.63 4.13
CA SER A 237 -6.67 20.53 3.06
C SER A 237 -7.09 21.87 3.65
N ARG A 238 -6.13 22.78 3.82
CA ARG A 238 -6.45 24.20 4.08
C ARG A 238 -7.03 24.80 2.79
N THR A 239 -8.34 24.76 2.63
CA THR A 239 -9.04 25.55 1.62
C THR A 239 -9.20 26.98 2.15
N SER A 240 -8.59 27.93 1.45
CA SER A 240 -8.91 29.35 1.56
C SER A 240 -10.38 29.54 1.17
N VAL A 241 -11.21 29.93 2.13
CA VAL A 241 -12.54 30.49 1.87
C VAL A 241 -12.37 31.83 1.15
N ASP A 242 -12.69 31.85 -0.14
CA ASP A 242 -13.48 32.89 -0.81
C ASP A 242 -13.41 32.68 -2.33
N VAL A 243 -14.57 32.66 -2.98
CA VAL A 243 -14.95 33.48 -4.15
C VAL A 243 -16.18 32.82 -4.79
N THR A 244 -17.30 33.52 -4.65
CA THR A 244 -18.56 33.36 -5.36
C THR A 244 -18.41 33.71 -6.84
N ASN A 245 -19.15 32.97 -7.69
CA ASN A 245 -19.60 33.29 -9.05
C ASN A 245 -18.61 33.90 -10.05
N LEU A 246 -18.39 33.20 -11.18
CA LEU A 246 -18.59 33.75 -12.54
C LEU A 246 -18.57 32.62 -13.58
N ASN A 247 -19.53 32.70 -14.50
CA ASN A 247 -19.83 31.76 -15.57
C ASN A 247 -19.04 32.09 -16.86
N GLU A 248 -18.92 31.07 -17.72
CA GLU A 248 -18.72 31.10 -19.19
C GLU A 248 -17.38 31.57 -19.79
N ALA A 249 -16.71 30.67 -20.55
CA ALA A 249 -16.59 30.74 -22.03
C ALA A 249 -15.34 30.02 -22.61
N ASN A 250 -15.60 29.08 -23.53
CA ASN A 250 -14.94 28.79 -24.82
C ASN A 250 -13.43 28.43 -25.00
N LYS A 251 -13.26 27.27 -25.68
CA LYS A 251 -12.47 26.95 -26.91
C LYS A 251 -10.93 26.80 -26.91
N ASN A 252 -10.56 25.60 -27.40
CA ASN A 252 -9.47 25.23 -28.32
C ASN A 252 -8.02 25.67 -28.03
N SER A 253 -7.11 24.70 -27.85
CA SER A 253 -5.91 24.58 -28.72
C SER A 253 -5.08 23.32 -28.45
N THR A 254 -4.62 22.79 -29.58
CA THR A 254 -3.65 21.75 -29.97
C THR A 254 -2.52 21.29 -29.05
N GLN A 255 -2.17 20.01 -29.30
CA GLN A 255 -1.03 19.22 -28.84
C GLN A 255 0.33 19.93 -28.86
N ARG A 256 1.24 19.52 -27.95
CA ARG A 256 2.65 19.31 -28.29
C ARG A 256 3.34 18.32 -27.33
N SER A 257 3.93 17.31 -27.94
CA SER A 257 4.84 16.31 -27.39
C SER A 257 6.12 16.96 -26.83
N ARG A 258 6.69 16.38 -25.77
CA ARG A 258 8.05 16.70 -25.29
C ARG A 258 8.92 15.46 -25.44
N ASN A 259 9.64 15.40 -26.55
CA ASN A 259 10.83 14.57 -26.70
C ASN A 259 12.00 15.30 -26.02
N LEU A 260 12.74 14.60 -25.17
CA LEU A 260 13.99 15.09 -24.57
C LEU A 260 15.17 14.60 -25.43
N SER A 261 15.69 15.48 -26.28
CA SER A 261 17.02 15.31 -26.88
C SER A 261 18.03 16.09 -26.04
N LEU A 262 19.12 15.44 -25.65
CA LEU A 262 20.21 16.01 -24.88
C LEU A 262 21.30 16.51 -25.85
N GLU A 263 21.18 17.75 -26.30
CA GLU A 263 22.22 18.44 -27.08
C GLU A 263 23.16 19.14 -26.09
N LEU A 264 24.43 18.72 -26.08
CA LEU A 264 25.49 19.26 -25.23
C LEU A 264 26.34 20.21 -26.06
N ASP A 265 26.17 21.52 -25.89
CA ASP A 265 27.12 22.49 -26.44
C ASP A 265 27.53 23.58 -25.46
N LYS A 266 28.80 23.95 -25.58
CA LYS A 266 29.65 24.57 -24.56
C LYS A 266 29.52 26.10 -24.49
N ASN A 267 29.88 26.60 -23.31
CA ASN A 267 30.30 27.98 -22.97
C ASN A 267 29.25 29.09 -23.08
N LYS A 268 28.50 29.33 -21.98
CA LYS A 268 28.20 30.67 -21.42
C LYS A 268 27.97 30.56 -19.90
N ASP A 269 28.39 31.58 -19.16
CA ASP A 269 28.38 31.71 -17.69
C ASP A 269 27.02 31.39 -17.03
N PRO A 270 26.99 30.94 -15.75
CA PRO A 270 25.76 30.51 -15.09
C PRO A 270 24.86 31.71 -14.77
N ILE A 271 23.76 31.84 -15.51
CA ILE A 271 22.67 32.76 -15.20
C ILE A 271 21.86 32.13 -14.05
N PRO A 272 21.64 32.83 -12.92
CA PRO A 272 20.81 32.31 -11.83
C PRO A 272 19.37 32.08 -12.34
N PRO A 273 18.68 31.01 -11.90
CA PRO A 273 17.32 30.75 -12.36
C PRO A 273 16.39 31.85 -11.84
N THR A 274 16.06 32.80 -12.71
CA THR A 274 14.99 33.76 -12.47
C THR A 274 13.68 33.00 -12.29
N ARG A 275 13.22 32.91 -11.04
CA ARG A 275 11.90 32.42 -10.64
C ARG A 275 10.84 33.30 -11.30
N ARG A 276 10.40 32.93 -12.50
CA ARG A 276 9.22 33.55 -13.13
C ARG A 276 8.03 33.25 -12.21
N LYS A 277 7.51 34.29 -11.57
CA LYS A 277 6.20 34.28 -10.90
C LYS A 277 5.14 34.02 -11.97
N ALA A 278 4.85 32.75 -12.24
CA ALA A 278 3.65 32.36 -12.96
C ALA A 278 2.48 32.50 -11.97
N ASN A 279 1.71 33.58 -12.09
CA ASN A 279 0.38 33.72 -11.50
C ASN A 279 -0.63 32.82 -12.25
N ALA A 280 -0.30 31.55 -12.44
CA ALA A 280 -1.30 30.54 -12.72
C ALA A 280 -1.86 30.15 -11.36
N MET A 281 -3.09 30.58 -11.05
CA MET A 281 -3.90 29.90 -10.04
C MET A 281 -4.01 28.44 -10.49
N LYS A 282 -3.09 27.59 -10.03
CA LYS A 282 -3.28 26.14 -10.11
C LYS A 282 -4.62 25.89 -9.39
N PRO A 283 -5.58 25.19 -10.01
CA PRO A 283 -6.70 24.64 -9.25
C PRO A 283 -6.09 23.94 -8.03
N ALA A 284 -6.62 24.20 -6.84
CA ALA A 284 -6.17 23.51 -5.63
C ALA A 284 -6.02 22.02 -5.97
N LEU A 285 -4.80 21.50 -5.92
CA LEU A 285 -4.47 20.15 -6.37
C LEU A 285 -5.29 19.19 -5.49
N LEU A 286 -6.44 18.74 -6.01
CA LEU A 286 -7.31 17.81 -5.32
C LEU A 286 -6.51 16.53 -5.08
N SER A 287 -6.49 16.07 -3.83
CA SER A 287 -5.83 14.82 -3.46
C SER A 287 -6.35 13.70 -4.36
N GLN A 288 -5.49 13.15 -5.20
CA GLN A 288 -5.86 12.08 -6.11
C GLN A 288 -6.11 10.79 -5.32
N PRO A 289 -7.09 9.97 -5.72
CA PRO A 289 -7.31 8.68 -5.08
C PRO A 289 -6.06 7.79 -5.18
N PRO A 290 -5.87 6.87 -4.20
CA PRO A 290 -4.84 5.85 -4.29
C PRO A 290 -5.03 5.00 -5.55
N ALA A 291 -3.97 4.31 -5.98
CA ALA A 291 -4.05 3.48 -7.17
C ALA A 291 -5.01 2.31 -6.94
N LYS A 292 -6.00 2.14 -7.81
CA LYS A 292 -6.79 0.92 -7.88
C LYS A 292 -6.09 -0.07 -8.81
N ILE A 293 -5.76 -1.24 -8.26
CA ILE A 293 -5.02 -2.29 -8.94
C ILE A 293 -5.81 -3.59 -8.82
N PHE A 294 -6.14 -4.18 -9.96
CA PHE A 294 -6.81 -5.47 -10.08
C PHE A 294 -5.81 -6.52 -10.58
N LEU A 295 -5.84 -7.70 -9.98
CA LEU A 295 -5.17 -8.90 -10.45
C LEU A 295 -6.25 -9.87 -10.88
N VAL A 296 -6.29 -10.25 -12.15
CA VAL A 296 -7.41 -11.00 -12.71
C VAL A 296 -6.90 -12.32 -13.27
N TRP A 297 -7.37 -13.43 -12.71
CA TRP A 297 -7.17 -14.76 -13.27
C TRP A 297 -8.25 -15.07 -14.29
N LEU A 298 -7.84 -15.43 -15.51
CA LEU A 298 -8.74 -15.75 -16.62
C LEU A 298 -8.63 -17.23 -17.01
N GLU A 299 -9.75 -17.96 -16.99
CA GLU A 299 -9.83 -19.28 -17.62
C GLU A 299 -9.74 -19.20 -19.14
N SER A 300 -10.46 -18.24 -19.75
CA SER A 300 -10.35 -17.93 -21.18
C SER A 300 -9.66 -16.59 -21.38
N PHE A 301 -8.59 -16.56 -22.18
CA PHE A 301 -7.87 -15.32 -22.46
C PHE A 301 -8.75 -14.27 -23.17
N GLU A 302 -9.79 -14.68 -23.89
CA GLU A 302 -10.67 -13.76 -24.62
C GLU A 302 -11.58 -12.93 -23.70
N ASP A 303 -11.85 -13.42 -22.48
CA ASP A 303 -12.72 -12.76 -21.50
C ASP A 303 -12.16 -11.41 -21.00
N LEU A 304 -10.88 -11.12 -21.29
CA LEU A 304 -10.28 -9.80 -21.03
C LEU A 304 -11.05 -8.66 -21.73
N LEU A 305 -11.70 -8.96 -22.86
CA LEU A 305 -12.41 -7.95 -23.68
C LEU A 305 -13.74 -7.53 -23.07
N SER A 306 -14.36 -8.41 -22.29
CA SER A 306 -15.66 -8.22 -21.64
C SER A 306 -15.55 -8.02 -20.13
N PHE A 307 -14.33 -7.89 -19.58
CA PHE A 307 -14.12 -7.79 -18.15
C PHE A 307 -14.73 -6.49 -17.56
N PRO A 308 -15.70 -6.58 -16.62
CA PRO A 308 -16.53 -5.44 -16.20
C PRO A 308 -15.86 -4.62 -15.08
N ILE A 309 -14.83 -3.83 -15.43
CA ILE A 309 -14.07 -3.01 -14.45
C ILE A 309 -14.99 -2.09 -13.63
N GLU A 310 -15.96 -1.43 -14.28
CA GLU A 310 -16.84 -0.45 -13.64
C GLU A 310 -17.78 -1.08 -12.60
N GLU A 311 -18.34 -2.25 -12.91
CA GLU A 311 -19.24 -2.98 -12.01
C GLU A 311 -18.50 -3.62 -10.83
N LEU A 312 -17.20 -3.90 -10.96
CA LEU A 312 -16.38 -4.48 -9.90
C LEU A 312 -15.85 -3.44 -8.89
N LEU A 313 -15.75 -2.15 -9.28
CA LEU A 313 -15.25 -1.09 -8.41
C LEU A 313 -15.96 -1.00 -7.03
N PRO A 314 -17.29 -1.13 -6.93
CA PRO A 314 -18.00 -1.14 -5.64
C PRO A 314 -17.50 -2.17 -4.64
N TYR A 315 -17.00 -3.33 -5.09
CA TYR A 315 -16.46 -4.40 -4.25
C TYR A 315 -15.03 -4.13 -3.75
N THR A 316 -14.43 -3.00 -4.14
CA THR A 316 -13.01 -2.69 -3.89
C THR A 316 -12.80 -1.49 -2.99
N LYS A 317 -13.82 -1.12 -2.21
CA LYS A 317 -13.73 -0.02 -1.24
C LYS A 317 -12.77 -0.40 -0.11
N THR A 318 -11.93 0.55 0.28
CA THR A 318 -10.91 0.37 1.32
C THR A 318 -11.17 1.22 2.57
N GLY A 319 -12.11 2.16 2.49
CA GLY A 319 -12.38 3.17 3.51
C GLY A 319 -11.57 4.46 3.30
N GLU A 320 -10.59 4.48 2.40
CA GLU A 320 -9.85 5.70 2.05
C GLU A 320 -10.69 6.67 1.19
N GLU A 321 -11.76 6.17 0.57
CA GLU A 321 -12.64 6.91 -0.33
C GLU A 321 -13.43 8.03 0.39
N ALA A 322 -13.64 7.93 1.71
CA ALA A 322 -14.37 8.91 2.49
C ALA A 322 -13.76 10.32 2.47
N ASN A 323 -12.45 10.43 2.16
CA ASN A 323 -11.73 11.69 2.13
C ASN A 323 -11.46 12.22 0.71
N ILE A 324 -12.04 11.58 -0.32
CA ILE A 324 -11.73 11.87 -1.72
C ILE A 324 -13.00 12.35 -2.42
N LEU A 325 -12.96 13.57 -2.95
CA LEU A 325 -14.10 14.18 -3.67
C LEU A 325 -14.43 13.52 -5.01
N GLN A 326 -13.54 12.66 -5.52
CA GLN A 326 -13.67 12.00 -6.81
C GLN A 326 -13.52 10.48 -6.67
N LEU A 327 -14.59 9.73 -6.98
CA LEU A 327 -14.52 8.28 -7.01
C LEU A 327 -13.56 7.78 -8.09
N PRO A 328 -12.91 6.62 -7.88
CA PRO A 328 -12.12 5.97 -8.92
C PRO A 328 -12.98 5.67 -10.14
N ARG A 329 -12.47 5.97 -11.33
CA ARG A 329 -13.11 5.63 -12.61
C ARG A 329 -12.46 4.38 -13.17
N ALA A 330 -13.21 3.60 -13.95
CA ALA A 330 -12.70 2.39 -14.61
C ALA A 330 -11.44 2.68 -15.47
N ALA A 331 -11.39 3.83 -16.16
CA ALA A 331 -10.25 4.26 -16.97
C ALA A 331 -8.95 4.52 -16.17
N ASP A 332 -9.07 4.69 -14.84
CA ASP A 332 -7.96 4.98 -13.93
C ASP A 332 -7.44 3.72 -13.20
N VAL A 333 -8.09 2.56 -13.40
CA VAL A 333 -7.74 1.27 -12.80
C VAL A 333 -6.59 0.62 -13.57
N HIS A 334 -5.65 0.03 -12.84
CA HIS A 334 -4.60 -0.83 -13.41
C HIS A 334 -5.02 -2.28 -13.26
N VAL A 335 -4.94 -3.07 -14.33
CA VAL A 335 -5.34 -4.47 -14.36
C VAL A 335 -4.18 -5.31 -14.86
N ILE A 336 -3.85 -6.34 -14.08
CA ILE A 336 -2.88 -7.38 -14.42
C ILE A 336 -3.68 -8.65 -14.66
N PHE A 337 -3.90 -8.99 -15.93
CA PHE A 337 -4.52 -10.26 -16.29
C PHE A 337 -3.47 -11.37 -16.35
N ILE A 338 -3.81 -12.52 -15.79
CA ILE A 338 -3.02 -13.74 -15.81
C ILE A 338 -3.88 -14.85 -16.39
N HIS A 339 -3.32 -15.57 -17.36
CA HIS A 339 -3.96 -16.72 -17.98
C HIS A 339 -2.97 -17.90 -18.02
N ALA A 340 -3.42 -19.07 -17.58
CA ALA A 340 -2.61 -20.29 -17.64
C ALA A 340 -2.60 -20.88 -19.06
N LEU A 341 -1.40 -21.07 -19.62
CA LEU A 341 -1.21 -21.73 -20.90
C LEU A 341 -1.13 -23.25 -20.72
N GLN A 342 -1.40 -24.00 -21.79
CA GLN A 342 -1.25 -25.46 -21.82
C GLN A 342 0.20 -25.92 -21.54
N SER A 343 1.19 -25.08 -21.84
CA SER A 343 2.60 -25.31 -21.48
C SER A 343 2.88 -25.21 -19.97
N GLY A 344 1.93 -24.69 -19.20
CA GLY A 344 2.05 -24.49 -17.75
C GLY A 344 2.73 -23.17 -17.39
N LEU A 345 3.12 -22.40 -18.40
CA LEU A 345 3.51 -21.01 -18.25
C LEU A 345 2.27 -20.12 -18.10
N LEU A 346 2.48 -18.91 -17.62
CA LEU A 346 1.44 -17.93 -17.38
C LEU A 346 1.61 -16.78 -18.36
N ARG A 347 0.59 -16.51 -19.17
CA ARG A 347 0.54 -15.33 -20.03
C ARG A 347 0.02 -14.15 -19.24
N VAL A 348 0.72 -13.03 -19.34
CA VAL A 348 0.36 -11.76 -18.69
C VAL A 348 -0.14 -10.77 -19.74
N LYS A 349 -1.26 -10.10 -19.44
CA LYS A 349 -1.74 -8.93 -20.17
C LYS A 349 -1.90 -7.78 -19.18
N LEU A 350 -1.37 -6.61 -19.54
CA LEU A 350 -1.49 -5.39 -18.73
C LEU A 350 -2.48 -4.44 -19.40
N GLN A 351 -3.41 -3.92 -18.60
CA GLN A 351 -4.38 -2.91 -19.02
C GLN A 351 -4.43 -1.80 -17.99
N GLY A 352 -4.57 -0.56 -18.43
CA GLY A 352 -4.78 0.57 -17.53
C GLY A 352 -4.67 1.89 -18.27
N PRO A 353 -4.40 3.01 -17.54
CA PRO A 353 -4.51 4.33 -18.13
C PRO A 353 -3.56 4.51 -19.33
N PRO A 354 -4.04 5.07 -20.45
CA PRO A 354 -3.26 5.15 -21.68
C PRO A 354 -1.94 5.90 -21.44
N GLY A 355 -0.84 5.31 -21.92
CA GLY A 355 0.51 5.88 -21.80
C GLY A 355 1.16 5.81 -20.41
N ARG A 356 0.51 5.21 -19.40
CA ARG A 356 1.07 5.09 -18.03
C ARG A 356 1.57 3.70 -17.66
N MET A 357 1.10 2.66 -18.36
CA MET A 357 1.42 1.27 -18.02
C MET A 357 2.89 0.88 -18.26
N SER A 358 3.52 1.47 -19.29
CA SER A 358 4.90 1.16 -19.69
C SER A 358 5.97 1.54 -18.66
N PHE A 359 5.61 2.27 -17.60
CA PHE A 359 6.55 2.74 -16.58
C PHE A 359 6.50 1.95 -15.27
N ALA A 360 5.61 0.96 -15.16
CA ALA A 360 5.43 0.16 -13.96
C ALA A 360 5.97 -1.27 -14.12
N THR A 361 7.08 -1.45 -14.83
CA THR A 361 7.67 -2.79 -15.03
C THR A 361 8.43 -3.21 -13.76
N PRO A 362 8.23 -4.45 -13.29
CA PRO A 362 8.89 -5.57 -13.95
C PRO A 362 8.05 -6.34 -14.96
N LEU A 363 6.72 -6.43 -14.79
CA LEU A 363 5.86 -7.09 -15.77
C LEU A 363 5.79 -6.25 -17.06
N VAL A 364 5.86 -6.93 -18.21
CA VAL A 364 5.68 -6.33 -19.53
C VAL A 364 4.42 -6.92 -20.16
N ASP A 365 3.67 -6.11 -20.91
CA ASP A 365 2.48 -6.56 -21.60
C ASP A 365 2.80 -7.68 -22.61
N GLY A 366 2.01 -8.76 -22.58
CA GLY A 366 2.21 -9.93 -23.43
C GLY A 366 3.29 -10.90 -22.95
N MET A 367 3.94 -10.62 -21.81
CA MET A 367 5.00 -11.48 -21.28
C MET A 367 4.45 -12.85 -20.86
N VAL A 368 5.28 -13.89 -21.04
CA VAL A 368 5.00 -15.25 -20.57
C VAL A 368 5.98 -15.60 -19.46
N LEU A 369 5.48 -16.10 -18.34
CA LEU A 369 6.23 -16.32 -17.11
C LEU A 369 6.10 -17.73 -16.58
N SER A 370 7.11 -18.18 -15.83
CA SER A 370 6.98 -19.37 -15.00
C SER A 370 6.18 -19.05 -13.73
N ARG A 371 5.49 -20.06 -13.20
CA ARG A 371 4.72 -19.99 -11.95
C ARG A 371 5.57 -19.58 -10.75
N ARG A 372 6.86 -19.90 -10.76
CA ARG A 372 7.79 -19.62 -9.64
C ARG A 372 8.08 -18.13 -9.46
N VAL A 373 8.02 -17.34 -10.54
CA VAL A 373 8.39 -15.92 -10.51
C VAL A 373 7.17 -14.99 -10.51
N VAL A 374 5.98 -15.51 -10.80
CA VAL A 374 4.77 -14.70 -11.02
C VAL A 374 4.43 -13.84 -9.81
N GLY A 375 4.40 -14.41 -8.60
CA GLY A 375 4.04 -13.68 -7.38
C GLY A 375 4.97 -12.51 -7.11
N ASN A 376 6.29 -12.69 -7.29
CA ASN A 376 7.27 -11.62 -7.11
C ASN A 376 7.10 -10.51 -8.16
N LEU A 377 6.95 -10.86 -9.43
CA LEU A 377 6.80 -9.87 -10.50
C LEU A 377 5.47 -9.10 -10.39
N VAL A 378 4.39 -9.76 -9.97
CA VAL A 378 3.10 -9.13 -9.68
C VAL A 378 3.24 -8.14 -8.53
N ARG A 379 3.84 -8.54 -7.40
CA ARG A 379 4.09 -7.65 -6.25
C ARG A 379 4.86 -6.40 -6.65
N GLN A 380 5.99 -6.56 -7.34
CA GLN A 380 6.85 -5.45 -7.74
C GLN A 380 6.14 -4.52 -8.73
N THR A 381 5.37 -5.07 -9.67
CA THR A 381 4.57 -4.30 -10.63
C THR A 381 3.49 -3.49 -9.92
N ALA A 382 2.73 -4.12 -9.02
CA ALA A 382 1.70 -3.46 -8.23
C ALA A 382 2.29 -2.35 -7.34
N HIS A 383 3.40 -2.64 -6.66
CA HIS A 383 4.14 -1.63 -5.88
C HIS A 383 4.55 -0.43 -6.74
N ASN A 384 5.08 -0.68 -7.94
CA ASN A 384 5.50 0.38 -8.86
C ASN A 384 4.32 1.21 -9.38
N MET A 385 3.18 0.58 -9.70
CA MET A 385 1.94 1.27 -10.09
C MET A 385 1.48 2.23 -8.99
N ALA A 386 1.42 1.74 -7.74
CA ALA A 386 1.00 2.53 -6.60
C ALA A 386 1.98 3.65 -6.26
N LYS A 387 3.29 3.35 -6.25
CA LYS A 387 4.35 4.33 -6.02
C LYS A 387 4.29 5.45 -7.05
N ARG A 388 4.06 5.12 -8.32
CA ARG A 388 3.90 6.14 -9.38
C ARG A 388 2.67 7.01 -9.14
N ARG A 389 1.53 6.43 -8.76
CA ARG A 389 0.33 7.21 -8.40
C ARG A 389 0.61 8.18 -7.25
N ARG A 390 1.36 7.77 -6.23
CA ARG A 390 1.80 8.65 -5.13
C ARG A 390 2.70 9.79 -5.61
N LEU A 391 3.66 9.48 -6.49
CA LEU A 391 4.59 10.48 -7.04
C LEU A 391 3.92 11.48 -7.98
N ASP A 392 2.85 11.07 -8.68
CA ASP A 392 2.02 11.97 -9.50
C ASP A 392 1.22 12.97 -8.63
N ASN A 393 1.07 12.71 -7.33
CA ASN A 393 0.36 13.59 -6.40
C ASN A 393 1.34 14.53 -5.68
N ASP A 394 1.41 15.79 -6.13
CA ASP A 394 2.23 16.86 -5.55
C ASP A 394 2.02 17.05 -4.02
N ASN A 395 0.84 16.68 -3.50
CA ASN A 395 0.48 16.81 -2.08
C ASN A 395 0.77 15.55 -1.27
N PHE A 396 1.32 14.49 -1.88
CA PHE A 396 1.62 13.26 -1.17
C PHE A 396 2.67 13.49 -0.09
N GLN A 397 2.33 13.10 1.14
CA GLN A 397 3.25 13.13 2.27
C GLN A 397 3.63 11.70 2.66
N PRO A 398 4.93 11.37 2.67
CA PRO A 398 5.40 10.07 3.13
C PRO A 398 4.96 9.76 4.57
N PRO A 399 4.77 8.48 4.93
CA PRO A 399 4.30 8.06 6.26
C PRO A 399 5.12 8.65 7.42
N HIS A 400 6.45 8.63 7.33
CA HIS A 400 7.33 9.19 8.36
C HIS A 400 7.16 10.71 8.52
N VAL A 401 6.84 11.44 7.44
CA VAL A 401 6.56 12.89 7.50
C VAL A 401 5.22 13.13 8.18
N ARG A 402 4.17 12.40 7.79
CA ARG A 402 2.83 12.49 8.41
C ARG A 402 2.91 12.22 9.91
N ARG A 403 3.62 11.15 10.30
CA ARG A 403 3.82 10.77 11.71
C ARG A 403 4.59 11.85 12.47
N ARG A 404 5.68 12.39 11.90
CA ARG A 404 6.43 13.51 12.50
C ARG A 404 5.57 14.74 12.71
N LEU A 405 4.77 15.14 11.71
CA LEU A 405 3.89 16.30 11.80
C LEU A 405 2.80 16.09 12.88
N LYS A 406 2.23 14.88 12.96
CA LYS A 406 1.25 14.54 14.01
C LYS A 406 1.87 14.61 15.40
N VAL A 407 3.10 14.12 15.57
CA VAL A 407 3.86 14.26 16.83
C VAL A 407 4.08 15.73 17.17
N GLN A 408 4.49 16.56 16.20
CA GLN A 408 4.69 18.00 16.41
C GLN A 408 3.39 18.72 16.84
N ASP A 409 2.26 18.38 16.21
CA ASP A 409 0.95 18.93 16.55
C ASP A 409 0.53 18.55 17.99
N ILE A 410 0.70 17.27 18.35
CA ILE A 410 0.47 16.80 19.73
C ILE A 410 1.38 17.56 20.71
N VAL A 411 2.67 17.68 20.41
CA VAL A 411 3.61 18.42 21.26
C VAL A 411 3.17 19.88 21.41
N GLN A 412 2.80 20.56 20.32
CA GLN A 412 2.37 21.96 20.37
C GLN A 412 1.07 22.14 21.18
N LYS A 413 0.12 21.22 21.06
CA LYS A 413 -1.20 21.28 21.71
C LYS A 413 -1.14 20.89 23.19
N TYR A 414 -0.23 19.99 23.57
CA TYR A 414 -0.18 19.39 24.90
C TYR A 414 1.08 19.70 25.70
N LYS A 415 2.06 20.46 25.17
CA LYS A 415 3.26 20.84 25.94
C LYS A 415 2.91 21.58 27.22
N MET A 416 3.70 21.31 28.26
CA MET A 416 3.77 22.11 29.47
C MET A 416 4.95 23.06 29.38
N ASP A 417 4.71 24.35 29.58
CA ASP A 417 5.76 25.35 29.63
C ASP A 417 6.41 25.34 31.03
N LEU A 418 7.29 24.35 31.27
CA LEU A 418 8.08 24.21 32.49
C LEU A 418 9.45 24.88 32.34
N SER A 419 10.00 25.44 33.41
CA SER A 419 11.43 25.75 33.50
C SER A 419 12.26 24.45 33.62
N GLU A 420 13.56 24.54 33.42
CA GLU A 420 14.46 23.38 33.54
C GLU A 420 14.45 22.75 34.95
N PRO A 421 14.52 23.52 36.06
CA PRO A 421 14.39 22.95 37.40
C PRO A 421 13.03 22.28 37.65
N GLU A 422 11.94 22.86 37.12
CA GLU A 422 10.60 22.27 37.23
C GLU A 422 10.46 20.98 36.42
N LEU A 423 11.06 20.92 35.23
CA LEU A 423 11.12 19.73 34.40
C LEU A 423 11.85 18.59 35.12
N LEU A 424 13.02 18.86 35.69
CA LEU A 424 13.79 17.87 36.46
C LEU A 424 13.00 17.42 37.70
N ALA A 425 12.43 18.35 38.45
CA ALA A 425 11.58 18.01 39.59
C ALA A 425 10.36 17.17 39.18
N HIS A 426 9.75 17.44 38.02
CA HIS A 426 8.62 16.68 37.49
C HIS A 426 9.02 15.26 37.07
N LEU A 427 10.17 15.09 36.42
CA LEU A 427 10.71 13.78 36.00
C LEU A 427 10.95 12.85 37.20
N PHE A 428 11.49 13.37 38.30
CA PHE A 428 11.84 12.56 39.48
C PHE A 428 10.72 12.48 40.53
N LYS A 429 9.67 13.30 40.43
CA LYS A 429 8.51 13.26 41.33
C LYS A 429 7.71 11.95 41.26
N SER A 430 7.68 11.29 40.10
CA SER A 430 6.95 10.03 39.92
C SER A 430 7.75 8.77 40.24
N SER A 431 8.98 8.92 40.75
CA SER A 431 9.89 7.82 41.09
C SER A 431 9.92 7.48 42.58
N PHE A 432 9.06 8.10 43.40
CA PHE A 432 8.91 7.84 44.83
C PHE A 432 7.46 7.55 45.20
#